data_AF-A0A496UL63-F1
#
_entry.id   AF-A0A496UL63-F1
#
_cell.length_a   1.000
_cell.length_b   1.000
_cell.length_c   1.000
_cell.angle_alpha   90.00
_cell.angle_beta   90.00
_cell.angle_gamma   90.00
#
_symmetry.space_group_name_H-M   'P 1'
#
loop_
_entity.id
_entity.type
_entity.pdbx_description
1 polymer ?
#
loop_
_entity_poly.entity_id
_entity_poly.type
_entity_poly.pdbx_seq_one_letter_code
_entity_poly.pdbx_strand_id
1 'polypeptide(L)'
;MTFCPEEKFSRNECTSCGTCTRVCPSHAVQMRDGYPVFSSSLCIGCGHCGIFCPANAFGLEPLPVNAVTPQQYMSLLETRRSIRFYSDKIPSEDEIDTLISVLSQSPTGVNKQGITVRVVSGSEAVGRLLKPVQKMLKILHFTGLLHVIGKITGMSEYIERLRAGEDMIFRGAPVVLFFHVPRKNPTGY
;
A
#
# COMPACT_ATOMS: atom_id res chain seq x y z
N MET A 1 -9.07 -1.63 -8.28
CA MET A 1 -9.91 -1.47 -9.48
C MET A 1 -9.32 -2.34 -10.56
N THR A 2 -10.11 -3.23 -11.17
CA THR A 2 -9.64 -4.03 -12.30
C THR A 2 -10.08 -3.33 -13.57
N PHE A 3 -9.14 -2.67 -14.26
CA PHE A 3 -9.44 -2.03 -15.53
C PHE A 3 -9.67 -3.11 -16.61
N CYS A 4 -10.80 -3.05 -17.32
CA CYS A 4 -11.09 -3.93 -18.45
C CYS A 4 -11.04 -3.12 -19.76
N PRO A 5 -10.05 -3.34 -20.65
CA PRO A 5 -9.94 -2.58 -21.90
C PRO A 5 -11.10 -2.82 -22.85
N GLU A 6 -11.63 -4.04 -22.89
CA GLU A 6 -12.71 -4.47 -23.80
C GLU A 6 -14.01 -3.68 -23.54
N GLU A 7 -14.32 -3.40 -22.27
CA GLU A 7 -15.51 -2.65 -21.88
C GLU A 7 -15.37 -1.14 -22.08
N LYS A 8 -14.15 -0.63 -22.04
CA LYS A 8 -13.86 0.82 -22.06
C LYS A 8 -13.53 1.36 -23.45
N PHE A 9 -13.13 0.50 -24.37
CA PHE A 9 -12.63 0.91 -25.68
C PHE A 9 -13.73 1.48 -26.58
N SER A 10 -13.52 2.71 -27.08
CA SER A 10 -14.32 3.36 -28.10
C SER A 10 -13.59 3.30 -29.45
N ARG A 11 -14.25 2.67 -30.43
CA ARG A 11 -13.72 2.60 -31.80
C ARG A 11 -13.72 3.96 -32.50
N ASN A 12 -14.69 4.82 -32.18
CA ASN A 12 -14.85 6.14 -32.80
C ASN A 12 -13.72 7.09 -32.43
N GLU A 13 -13.19 6.98 -31.21
CA GLU A 13 -12.06 7.79 -30.72
C GLU A 13 -10.71 7.18 -31.12
N CYS A 14 -10.68 5.94 -31.62
CA CYS A 14 -9.44 5.24 -31.89
C CYS A 14 -8.78 5.72 -33.19
N THR A 15 -7.53 6.17 -33.08
CA THR A 15 -6.71 6.60 -34.23
C THR A 15 -5.79 5.52 -34.79
N SER A 16 -5.92 4.26 -34.34
CA SER A 16 -5.11 3.13 -34.80
C SER A 16 -3.60 3.27 -34.60
N CYS A 17 -3.15 4.18 -33.72
CA CYS A 17 -1.73 4.52 -33.54
C CYS A 17 -0.86 3.43 -32.88
N GLY A 18 -1.48 2.38 -32.32
CA GLY A 18 -0.80 1.24 -31.72
C GLY A 18 -0.12 1.49 -30.36
N THR A 19 -0.31 2.66 -29.72
CA THR A 19 0.33 2.94 -28.41
C THR A 19 -0.10 1.93 -27.34
N CYS A 20 -1.37 1.54 -27.31
CA CYS A 20 -1.90 0.54 -26.37
C CYS A 20 -1.15 -0.80 -26.42
N THR A 21 -0.75 -1.25 -27.61
CA THR A 21 0.06 -2.46 -27.81
C THR A 21 1.48 -2.27 -27.28
N ARG A 22 2.12 -1.13 -27.57
CA ARG A 22 3.51 -0.84 -27.14
C ARG A 22 3.66 -0.79 -25.62
N VAL A 23 2.68 -0.24 -24.91
CA VAL A 23 2.74 -0.04 -23.45
C VAL A 23 2.21 -1.22 -22.65
N CYS A 24 1.65 -2.25 -23.29
CA CYS A 24 1.04 -3.38 -22.60
C CYS A 24 2.13 -4.35 -22.10
N PRO A 25 2.39 -4.45 -20.78
CA PRO A 25 3.48 -5.27 -20.27
C PRO A 25 3.20 -6.78 -20.38
N SER A 26 1.92 -7.19 -20.43
CA SER A 26 1.54 -8.59 -20.56
C SER A 26 1.24 -9.03 -21.99
N HIS A 27 1.48 -8.15 -22.99
CA HIS A 27 1.18 -8.39 -24.40
C HIS A 27 -0.28 -8.82 -24.68
N ALA A 28 -1.21 -8.39 -23.82
CA ALA A 28 -2.63 -8.68 -23.94
C ALA A 28 -3.34 -7.87 -25.04
N VAL A 29 -2.64 -6.93 -25.70
CA VAL A 29 -3.19 -6.10 -26.77
C VAL A 29 -2.38 -6.33 -28.04
N GLN A 30 -3.06 -6.57 -29.16
CA GLN A 30 -2.45 -6.71 -30.50
C GLN A 30 -3.22 -5.90 -31.53
N MET A 31 -2.57 -5.43 -32.58
CA MET A 31 -3.27 -4.76 -33.70
C MET A 31 -3.73 -5.79 -34.73
N ARG A 32 -5.02 -5.76 -35.10
CA ARG A 32 -5.59 -6.52 -36.23
C ARG A 32 -6.59 -5.65 -37.00
N ASP A 33 -6.54 -5.70 -38.32
CA ASP A 33 -7.43 -4.92 -39.20
C ASP A 33 -7.51 -3.43 -38.85
N GLY A 34 -6.37 -2.87 -38.42
CA GLY A 34 -6.24 -1.47 -38.01
C GLY A 34 -6.73 -1.16 -36.59
N TYR A 35 -7.24 -2.11 -35.81
CA TYR A 35 -7.75 -1.87 -34.45
C TYR A 35 -7.09 -2.75 -33.39
N PRO A 36 -7.06 -2.32 -32.11
CA PRO A 36 -6.60 -3.17 -31.03
C PRO A 36 -7.59 -4.30 -30.77
N VAL A 37 -7.07 -5.51 -30.64
CA VAL A 37 -7.75 -6.71 -30.17
C VAL A 37 -7.15 -7.10 -28.82
N PHE A 38 -8.01 -7.46 -27.88
CA PHE A 38 -7.67 -7.70 -26.49
C PHE A 38 -7.76 -9.19 -26.15
N SER A 39 -6.87 -9.66 -25.30
CA SER A 39 -6.86 -11.01 -24.74
C SER A 39 -7.11 -10.93 -23.24
N SER A 40 -8.35 -11.18 -22.83
CA SER A 40 -8.76 -11.21 -21.42
C SER A 40 -7.95 -12.20 -20.57
N SER A 41 -7.51 -13.33 -21.14
CA SER A 41 -6.67 -14.32 -20.43
C SER A 41 -5.25 -13.84 -20.12
N LEU A 42 -4.70 -12.90 -20.90
CA LEU A 42 -3.38 -12.29 -20.68
C LEU A 42 -3.47 -10.94 -19.95
N CYS A 43 -4.65 -10.32 -19.92
CA CYS A 43 -4.82 -9.00 -19.34
C CYS A 43 -4.69 -9.03 -17.82
N ILE A 44 -3.76 -8.27 -17.28
CA ILE A 44 -3.59 -8.09 -15.82
C ILE A 44 -4.38 -6.90 -15.28
N GLY A 45 -5.16 -6.22 -16.12
CA GLY A 45 -6.03 -5.09 -15.73
C GLY A 45 -5.28 -3.86 -15.21
N CYS A 46 -4.06 -3.61 -15.68
CA CYS A 46 -3.20 -2.51 -15.20
C CYS A 46 -3.57 -1.12 -15.74
N GLY A 47 -4.43 -1.02 -16.75
CA GLY A 47 -4.88 0.28 -17.28
C GLY A 47 -3.89 1.01 -18.20
N HIS A 48 -2.68 0.50 -18.43
CA HIS A 48 -1.67 1.17 -19.25
C HIS A 48 -2.18 1.56 -20.65
N CYS A 49 -2.94 0.68 -21.31
CA CYS A 49 -3.47 0.97 -22.64
C CYS A 49 -4.44 2.16 -22.66
N GLY A 50 -5.16 2.41 -21.56
CA GLY A 50 -6.01 3.58 -21.41
C GLY A 50 -5.20 4.83 -21.04
N ILE A 51 -4.36 4.74 -20.01
CA ILE A 51 -3.62 5.88 -19.45
C ILE A 51 -2.70 6.52 -20.49
N PHE A 52 -2.05 5.70 -21.33
CA PHE A 52 -1.15 6.18 -22.37
C PHE A 52 -1.84 6.34 -23.73
N CYS A 53 -3.17 6.23 -23.82
CA CYS A 53 -3.87 6.43 -25.08
C CYS A 53 -3.90 7.93 -25.44
N PRO A 54 -3.23 8.37 -26.52
CA PRO A 54 -3.19 9.79 -26.85
C PRO A 54 -4.54 10.34 -27.32
N ALA A 55 -5.41 9.47 -27.84
CA ALA A 55 -6.75 9.83 -28.30
C ALA A 55 -7.83 9.65 -27.22
N ASN A 56 -7.45 9.28 -25.99
CA ASN A 56 -8.36 8.92 -24.91
C ASN A 56 -9.49 7.94 -25.32
N ALA A 57 -9.18 6.97 -26.17
CA ALA A 57 -10.15 6.00 -26.67
C ALA A 57 -10.67 5.01 -25.61
N PHE A 58 -10.27 5.16 -24.35
CA PHE A 58 -10.75 4.36 -23.22
C PHE A 58 -11.55 5.19 -22.19
N GLY A 59 -11.76 6.48 -22.46
CA GLY A 59 -12.53 7.38 -21.59
C GLY A 59 -11.96 7.49 -20.18
N LEU A 60 -10.63 7.55 -20.05
CA LEU A 60 -9.99 7.80 -18.76
C LEU A 60 -9.77 9.30 -18.59
N GLU A 61 -9.98 9.78 -17.36
CA GLU A 61 -9.62 11.15 -17.02
C GLU A 61 -8.09 11.32 -17.09
N PRO A 62 -7.58 12.38 -17.75
CA PRO A 62 -6.15 12.62 -17.82
C PRO A 62 -5.58 12.89 -16.42
N LEU A 63 -4.43 12.30 -16.13
CA LEU A 63 -3.72 12.59 -14.89
C LEU A 63 -3.24 14.06 -14.90
N PRO A 64 -3.35 14.80 -13.78
CA PRO A 64 -2.84 16.15 -13.69
C PRO A 64 -1.31 16.16 -13.80
N VAL A 65 -0.79 16.73 -14.89
CA VAL A 65 0.65 16.68 -15.25
C VAL A 65 1.54 17.52 -14.31
N ASN A 66 0.96 18.44 -13.52
CA ASN A 66 1.72 19.41 -12.71
C ASN A 66 1.24 19.50 -11.25
N ALA A 67 0.81 18.38 -10.65
CA ALA A 67 0.25 18.42 -9.29
C ALA A 67 1.27 18.77 -8.19
N VAL A 68 2.57 18.50 -8.39
CA VAL A 68 3.63 18.70 -7.39
C VAL A 68 4.93 19.14 -8.08
N THR A 69 5.58 20.20 -7.58
CA THR A 69 6.90 20.62 -8.08
C THR A 69 8.02 19.73 -7.53
N PRO A 70 9.17 19.59 -8.21
CA PRO A 70 10.32 18.87 -7.67
C PRO A 70 10.73 19.34 -6.28
N GLN A 71 10.67 20.65 -6.01
CA GLN A 71 11.02 21.23 -4.71
C GLN A 71 10.04 20.81 -3.62
N GLN A 72 8.73 20.78 -3.91
CA GLN A 72 7.72 20.30 -2.96
C GLN A 72 7.91 18.81 -2.65
N TYR A 73 8.20 18.00 -3.68
CA TYR A 73 8.46 16.58 -3.50
C TYR A 73 9.71 16.32 -2.66
N MET A 74 10.80 17.03 -2.92
CA MET A 74 12.04 16.93 -2.14
C MET A 74 11.82 17.32 -0.68
N SER A 75 11.13 18.44 -0.44
CA SER A 75 10.80 18.88 0.92
C SER A 75 10.01 17.83 1.69
N LEU A 76 9.04 17.16 1.05
CA LEU A 76 8.30 16.06 1.67
C LEU A 76 9.22 14.89 2.07
N LEU A 77 10.15 14.49 1.19
CA LEU A 77 11.05 13.38 1.45
C LEU A 77 12.06 13.69 2.58
N GLU A 78 12.62 14.90 2.58
CA GLU A 78 13.63 15.33 3.56
C GLU A 78 13.04 15.51 4.96
N THR A 79 11.79 16.00 5.04
CA THR A 79 11.12 16.25 6.33
C THR A 79 10.45 15.01 6.91
N ARG A 80 10.30 13.93 6.14
CA ARG A 80 9.67 12.68 6.61
C ARG A 80 10.53 11.99 7.67
N ARG A 81 10.02 11.93 8.90
CA ARG A 81 10.66 11.24 10.03
C ARG A 81 9.79 10.11 10.58
N SER A 82 10.43 9.12 11.20
CA SER A 82 9.71 8.14 12.03
C SER A 82 9.31 8.81 13.35
N ILE A 83 8.08 9.32 13.38
CA ILE A 83 7.48 9.94 14.58
C ILE A 83 7.20 8.84 15.61
N ARG A 84 7.49 9.14 16.88
CA ARG A 84 7.45 8.20 18.00
C ARG A 84 6.89 8.82 19.27
N PHE A 85 6.29 9.99 19.12
CA PHE A 85 5.63 10.77 20.16
C PHE A 85 4.45 11.45 19.48
N TYR A 86 3.24 11.15 19.94
CA TYR A 86 1.99 11.53 19.29
C TYR A 86 1.15 12.38 20.24
N SER A 87 0.30 13.23 19.68
CA SER A 87 -0.77 13.86 20.44
C SER A 87 -1.96 12.92 20.55
N ASP A 88 -2.89 13.22 21.46
CA ASP A 88 -4.13 12.46 21.64
C ASP A 88 -5.18 12.73 20.54
N LYS A 89 -4.86 13.55 19.52
CA LYS A 89 -5.77 13.84 18.42
C LYS A 89 -5.98 12.57 17.58
N ILE A 90 -7.21 12.10 17.52
CA ILE A 90 -7.63 11.03 16.62
C ILE A 90 -8.07 11.67 15.28
N PRO A 91 -7.47 11.30 14.14
CA PRO A 91 -7.94 11.72 12.81
C PRO A 91 -9.36 11.23 12.53
N SER A 92 -10.10 11.93 11.66
CA SER A 92 -11.44 11.49 11.23
C SER A 92 -11.36 10.25 10.33
N GLU A 93 -12.48 9.55 10.19
CA GLU A 93 -12.57 8.40 9.26
C GLU A 93 -12.26 8.82 7.82
N ASP A 94 -12.79 9.97 7.37
CA ASP A 94 -12.50 10.52 6.03
C ASP A 94 -11.02 10.84 5.81
N GLU A 95 -10.33 11.39 6.83
CA GLU A 95 -8.88 11.64 6.77
C GLU A 95 -8.11 10.33 6.60
N ILE A 96 -8.48 9.29 7.37
CA ILE A 96 -7.86 7.96 7.31
C ILE A 96 -8.11 7.30 5.96
N ASP A 97 -9.35 7.33 5.47
CA ASP A 97 -9.74 6.71 4.21
C ASP A 97 -9.06 7.40 3.02
N THR A 98 -8.95 8.73 3.07
CA THR A 98 -8.19 9.48 2.06
C THR A 98 -6.73 9.01 2.02
N LEU A 99 -6.07 8.87 3.17
CA LEU A 99 -4.68 8.40 3.23
C LEU A 99 -4.53 6.95 2.75
N ILE A 100 -5.47 6.07 3.10
CA ILE A 100 -5.47 4.67 2.67
C ILE A 100 -5.75 4.54 1.17
N SER A 101 -6.61 5.41 0.61
CA SER A 101 -6.98 5.36 -0.82
C SER A 101 -5.76 5.48 -1.74
N VAL A 102 -4.72 6.20 -1.32
CA VAL A 102 -3.44 6.35 -2.05
C VAL A 102 -2.79 4.99 -2.34
N LEU A 103 -3.00 3.98 -1.49
CA LEU A 103 -2.46 2.63 -1.72
C LEU A 103 -2.99 2.00 -3.01
N SER A 104 -4.17 2.40 -3.49
CA SER A 104 -4.69 1.90 -4.77
C SER A 104 -3.84 2.34 -5.97
N GLN A 105 -3.02 3.37 -5.80
CA GLN A 105 -2.11 3.91 -6.81
C GLN A 105 -0.71 3.27 -6.72
N SER A 106 -0.46 2.44 -5.71
CA SER A 106 0.84 1.77 -5.55
C SER A 106 0.99 0.67 -6.60
N PRO A 107 2.08 0.67 -7.39
CA PRO A 107 2.33 -0.41 -8.33
C PRO A 107 2.60 -1.73 -7.58
N THR A 108 2.09 -2.83 -8.13
CA THR A 108 2.32 -4.18 -7.59
C THR A 108 2.75 -5.13 -8.70
N GLY A 109 3.49 -6.18 -8.34
CA GLY A 109 3.94 -7.18 -9.32
C GLY A 109 2.75 -7.83 -10.01
N VAL A 110 2.80 -7.87 -11.35
CA VAL A 110 1.73 -8.34 -12.24
C VAL A 110 0.34 -7.75 -11.90
N ASN A 111 0.32 -6.52 -11.36
CA ASN A 111 -0.89 -5.83 -10.90
C ASN A 111 -1.78 -6.67 -9.97
N LYS A 112 -1.20 -7.52 -9.10
CA LYS A 112 -1.98 -8.34 -8.17
C LYS A 112 -2.82 -7.55 -7.19
N GLN A 113 -2.40 -6.34 -6.84
CA GLN A 113 -3.04 -5.53 -5.80
C GLN A 113 -3.20 -6.37 -4.51
N GLY A 114 -4.24 -6.14 -3.72
CA GLY A 114 -4.61 -7.01 -2.60
C GLY A 114 -3.98 -6.65 -1.25
N ILE A 115 -3.44 -5.45 -1.11
CA ILE A 115 -3.14 -4.89 0.22
C ILE A 115 -4.47 -4.63 0.91
N THR A 116 -4.66 -5.24 2.08
CA THR A 116 -5.81 -4.95 2.96
C THR A 116 -5.29 -4.26 4.22
N VAL A 117 -5.88 -3.12 4.55
CA VAL A 117 -5.51 -2.36 5.75
C VAL A 117 -6.57 -2.57 6.81
N ARG A 118 -6.15 -2.97 8.01
CA ARG A 118 -7.00 -2.98 9.19
C ARG A 118 -6.64 -1.80 10.07
N VAL A 119 -7.61 -0.93 10.27
CA VAL A 119 -7.48 0.26 11.11
C VAL A 119 -7.85 -0.10 12.54
N VAL A 120 -7.03 0.29 13.50
CA VAL A 120 -7.37 0.29 14.93
C VAL A 120 -7.27 1.72 15.42
N SER A 121 -8.41 2.31 15.80
CA SER A 121 -8.54 3.71 16.20
C SER A 121 -8.91 3.82 17.67
N GLY A 122 -8.34 4.83 18.34
CA GLY A 122 -8.53 5.13 19.75
C GLY A 122 -7.44 4.54 20.64
N SER A 123 -6.88 5.37 21.52
CA SER A 123 -5.75 5.00 22.40
C SER A 123 -6.05 3.79 23.29
N GLU A 124 -7.30 3.63 23.74
CA GLU A 124 -7.70 2.45 24.51
C GLU A 124 -7.65 1.17 23.66
N ALA A 125 -8.19 1.22 22.43
CA ALA A 125 -8.19 0.08 21.51
C ALA A 125 -6.77 -0.31 21.11
N VAL A 126 -5.90 0.68 20.83
CA VAL A 126 -4.47 0.47 20.55
C VAL A 126 -3.77 -0.13 21.77
N GLY A 127 -3.99 0.41 22.97
CA GLY A 127 -3.38 -0.11 24.20
C GLY A 127 -3.76 -1.56 24.52
N ARG A 128 -4.96 -2.00 24.13
CA ARG A 128 -5.38 -3.41 24.26
C ARG A 128 -4.53 -4.37 23.41
N LEU A 129 -3.94 -3.91 22.29
CA LEU A 129 -3.08 -4.73 21.42
C LEU A 129 -1.76 -5.12 22.09
N LEU A 130 -1.29 -4.36 23.09
CA LEU A 130 -0.04 -4.65 23.80
C LEU A 130 -0.20 -5.78 24.83
N LYS A 131 -1.41 -5.97 25.36
CA LYS A 131 -1.66 -6.91 26.47
C LYS A 131 -1.20 -8.36 26.15
N PRO A 132 -1.48 -8.94 24.96
CA PRO A 132 -0.98 -10.27 24.61
C PRO A 132 0.54 -10.35 24.55
N VAL A 133 1.20 -9.32 23.99
CA VAL A 133 2.66 -9.25 23.88
C VAL A 133 3.30 -9.17 25.27
N GLN A 134 2.78 -8.30 26.13
CA GLN A 134 3.25 -8.16 27.51
C GLN A 134 3.08 -9.46 28.31
N LYS A 135 1.95 -10.14 28.15
CA LYS A 135 1.70 -11.45 28.78
C LYS A 135 2.70 -12.50 28.31
N MET A 136 2.95 -12.59 27.00
CA MET A 136 3.92 -13.51 26.42
C MET A 136 5.34 -13.26 26.94
N LEU A 137 5.76 -11.99 27.01
CA LEU A 137 7.09 -11.62 27.53
C LEU A 137 7.26 -11.98 29.01
N LYS A 138 6.23 -11.80 29.84
CA LYS A 138 6.26 -12.21 31.25
C LYS A 138 6.46 -13.73 31.41
N ILE A 139 5.85 -14.53 30.55
CA ILE A 139 6.01 -16.00 30.54
C ILE A 139 7.43 -16.39 30.11
N LEU A 140 7.94 -15.79 29.03
CA LEU A 140 9.30 -16.06 28.52
C LEU A 140 10.41 -15.61 29.47
N HIS A 141 10.16 -14.55 30.27
CA HIS A 141 11.08 -14.13 31.31
C HIS A 141 11.20 -15.19 32.41
N PHE A 142 10.08 -15.78 32.83
CA PHE A 142 10.06 -16.80 33.89
C PHE A 142 10.89 -18.05 33.53
N THR A 143 10.99 -18.39 32.24
CA THR A 143 11.79 -19.53 31.78
C THR A 143 13.29 -19.23 31.60
N GLY A 144 13.73 -17.99 31.87
CA GLY A 144 15.12 -17.55 31.67
C GLY A 144 15.56 -17.37 30.21
N LEU A 145 14.74 -17.82 29.25
CA LEU A 145 15.02 -17.74 27.80
C LEU A 145 15.14 -16.29 27.31
N LEU A 146 14.37 -15.38 27.91
CA LEU A 146 14.35 -13.96 27.53
C LEU A 146 15.69 -13.25 27.80
N HIS A 147 16.42 -13.66 28.84
CA HIS A 147 17.74 -13.08 29.18
C HIS A 147 18.80 -13.46 28.13
N VAL A 148 18.70 -14.66 27.57
CA VAL A 148 19.55 -15.14 26.48
C VAL A 148 19.21 -14.41 25.17
N ILE A 149 17.91 -14.33 24.84
CA ILE A 149 17.45 -13.63 23.63
C ILE A 149 17.85 -12.14 23.67
N GLY A 150 17.61 -11.46 24.79
CA GLY A 150 17.94 -10.03 24.94
C GLY A 150 19.43 -9.74 24.76
N LYS A 151 20.32 -10.59 25.30
CA LYS A 151 21.78 -10.46 25.12
C LYS A 151 22.23 -10.71 23.69
N ILE A 152 21.62 -11.69 23.01
CA ILE A 152 22.00 -12.03 21.62
C ILE A 152 21.52 -10.95 20.64
N THR A 153 20.32 -10.39 20.83
CA THR A 153 19.74 -9.40 19.92
C THR A 153 20.11 -7.95 20.24
N GLY A 154 20.72 -7.70 21.41
CA GLY A 154 20.97 -6.34 21.90
C GLY A 154 19.70 -5.60 22.35
N MET A 155 18.58 -6.30 22.53
CA MET A 155 17.27 -5.70 22.84
C MET A 155 16.88 -5.79 24.32
N SER A 156 17.80 -6.13 25.23
CA SER A 156 17.50 -6.33 26.65
C SER A 156 16.72 -5.16 27.27
N GLU A 157 17.17 -3.91 27.07
CA GLU A 157 16.48 -2.73 27.63
C GLU A 157 15.07 -2.56 27.04
N TYR A 158 14.93 -2.73 25.73
CA TYR A 158 13.64 -2.64 25.03
C TYR A 158 12.63 -3.66 25.59
N ILE A 159 13.09 -4.91 25.75
CA ILE A 159 12.28 -6.01 26.26
C ILE A 159 11.87 -5.75 27.71
N GLU A 160 12.78 -5.25 28.55
CA GLU A 160 12.48 -4.93 29.95
C GLU A 160 11.45 -3.81 30.09
N ARG A 161 11.58 -2.73 29.32
CA ARG A 161 10.61 -1.63 29.31
C ARG A 161 9.23 -2.09 28.82
N LEU A 162 9.18 -2.88 27.76
CA LEU A 162 7.94 -3.46 27.25
C LEU A 162 7.31 -4.42 28.27
N ARG A 163 8.12 -5.22 28.99
CA ARG A 163 7.68 -6.09 30.10
C ARG A 163 7.13 -5.29 31.28
N ALA A 164 7.75 -4.14 31.59
CA ALA A 164 7.33 -3.20 32.63
C ALA A 164 6.01 -2.49 32.29
N GLY A 165 5.52 -2.62 31.06
CA GLY A 165 4.23 -2.09 30.63
C GLY A 165 4.32 -0.84 29.76
N GLU A 166 5.53 -0.36 29.47
CA GLU A 166 5.73 0.78 28.57
C GLU A 166 5.32 0.42 27.13
N ASP A 167 4.60 1.31 26.47
CA ASP A 167 4.27 1.15 25.05
C ASP A 167 5.48 1.48 24.18
N MET A 168 6.31 0.47 23.94
CA MET A 168 7.49 0.58 23.09
C MET A 168 7.20 0.21 21.62
N ILE A 169 6.00 -0.27 21.32
CA ILE A 169 5.60 -0.76 19.98
C ILE A 169 4.85 0.34 19.22
N PHE A 170 3.73 0.80 19.76
CA PHE A 170 2.87 1.81 19.14
C PHE A 170 3.19 3.21 19.65
N ARG A 171 3.88 3.33 20.78
CA ARG A 171 4.40 4.59 21.35
C ARG A 171 3.31 5.64 21.57
N GLY A 172 2.14 5.19 22.01
CA GLY A 172 0.99 6.06 22.27
C GLY A 172 0.31 6.58 21.00
N ALA A 173 0.55 5.96 19.83
CA ALA A 173 -0.17 6.34 18.62
C ALA A 173 -1.69 6.16 18.81
N PRO A 174 -2.51 7.18 18.51
CA PRO A 174 -3.97 7.08 18.64
C PRO A 174 -4.60 6.18 17.57
N VAL A 175 -3.90 5.94 16.46
CA VAL A 175 -4.34 5.09 15.36
C VAL A 175 -3.18 4.21 14.90
N VAL A 176 -3.45 2.93 14.68
CA VAL A 176 -2.51 1.95 14.14
C VAL A 176 -3.10 1.28 12.90
N LEU A 177 -2.30 1.22 11.84
CA LEU A 177 -2.66 0.56 10.59
C LEU A 177 -1.91 -0.77 10.45
N PHE A 178 -2.65 -1.87 10.33
CA PHE A 178 -2.08 -3.18 10.03
C PHE A 178 -2.28 -3.50 8.55
N PHE A 179 -1.16 -3.58 7.83
CA PHE A 179 -1.13 -3.93 6.42
C PHE A 179 -1.02 -5.45 6.28
N HIS A 180 -1.92 -6.05 5.51
CA HIS A 180 -1.90 -7.47 5.20
C HIS A 180 -1.89 -7.68 3.70
N VAL A 181 -1.22 -8.74 3.26
CA VAL A 181 -1.20 -9.21 1.89
C VAL A 181 -1.46 -10.71 1.87
N PRO A 182 -2.15 -11.25 0.85
CA PRO A 182 -2.29 -12.69 0.70
C PRO A 182 -0.92 -13.36 0.56
N ARG A 183 -0.70 -14.47 1.26
CA ARG A 183 0.57 -15.23 1.21
C ARG A 183 0.96 -15.69 -0.20
N LYS A 184 -0.03 -15.87 -1.09
CA LYS A 184 0.20 -16.25 -2.50
C LYS A 184 0.47 -15.06 -3.42
N ASN A 185 0.60 -13.85 -2.89
CA ASN A 185 0.93 -12.68 -3.69
C ASN A 185 2.39 -12.80 -4.17
N PRO A 186 2.68 -12.73 -5.49
CA PRO A 186 4.03 -12.91 -6.04
C PRO A 186 5.04 -11.86 -5.54
N THR A 187 4.59 -10.76 -4.95
CA THR A 187 5.46 -9.74 -4.33
C THR A 187 5.42 -9.75 -2.80
N GLY A 188 4.68 -10.67 -2.17
CA GLY A 188 4.64 -10.83 -0.72
C GLY A 188 5.67 -11.86 -0.25
N TYR A 189 6.53 -11.46 0.69
CA TYR A 189 7.38 -12.38 1.46
C TYR A 189 6.56 -13.10 2.52
#